data_AF-A0A5P9HYZ9-F1
#
_entry.id   AF-A0A5P9HYZ9-F1
#
_cell.length_a   1.000
_cell.length_b   1.000
_cell.length_c   1.000
_cell.angle_alpha   90.00
_cell.angle_beta   90.00
_cell.angle_gamma   90.00
#
_symmetry.space_group_name_H-M   'P 1'
#
loop_
_entity.id
_entity.type
_entity.pdbx_description
1 polymer ?
#
loop_
_entity_poly.entity_id
_entity_poly.type
_entity_poly.pdbx_seq_one_letter_code
_entity_poly.pdbx_strand_id
1 'polypeptide(L)'
;MRYTFALCLTFLAACQPDTSRVDAAEEAAAATCACPDRACALRSATPVTEGRGLLMEDSENLSEDQIARYEAAVERLTDCLTRFDEG
;
A
#
# COMPACT_ATOMS: atom_id res chain seq x y z
N MET A 1 -43.17 13.18 24.50
CA MET A 1 -41.84 12.65 24.87
C MET A 1 -41.24 12.06 23.59
N ARG A 2 -40.47 12.83 22.81
CA ARG A 2 -39.01 13.00 22.90
C ARG A 2 -38.27 11.67 23.06
N TYR A 3 -37.82 11.09 21.95
CA TYR A 3 -36.55 10.35 21.87
C TYR A 3 -35.92 10.59 20.49
N THR A 4 -35.29 11.76 20.39
CA THR A 4 -34.23 12.07 19.45
C THR A 4 -33.02 11.19 19.78
N PHE A 5 -32.65 10.27 18.89
CA PHE A 5 -31.30 9.66 18.84
C PHE A 5 -31.06 9.06 17.45
N ALA A 6 -31.04 9.91 16.41
CA ALA A 6 -30.38 9.58 15.16
C ALA A 6 -28.90 9.97 15.32
N LEU A 7 -28.16 9.14 16.06
CA LEU A 7 -26.74 9.30 16.30
C LEU A 7 -25.97 8.90 15.04
N CYS A 8 -25.46 9.92 14.35
CA CYS A 8 -24.20 9.95 13.61
C CYS A 8 -23.51 8.60 13.32
N LEU A 9 -23.89 7.92 12.24
CA LEU A 9 -23.19 6.72 11.75
C LEU A 9 -22.49 6.94 10.39
N THR A 10 -22.25 8.20 9.99
CA THR A 10 -21.68 8.51 8.66
C THR A 10 -20.35 9.25 8.68
N PHE A 11 -19.65 9.33 9.82
CA PHE A 11 -18.39 10.11 9.93
C PHE A 11 -17.08 9.30 9.94
N LEU A 12 -17.12 7.97 9.74
CA LEU A 12 -15.92 7.13 9.82
C LEU A 12 -15.30 6.75 8.46
N ALA A 13 -15.77 7.32 7.35
CA ALA A 13 -15.17 7.06 6.03
C ALA A 13 -14.00 8.01 5.68
N ALA A 14 -13.66 8.99 6.52
CA ALA A 14 -12.65 10.01 6.22
C ALA A 14 -11.39 9.97 7.12
N CYS A 15 -11.29 9.01 8.03
CA CYS A 15 -10.11 8.80 8.88
C CYS A 15 -9.57 7.38 8.69
N GLN A 16 -9.39 6.93 7.44
CA GLN A 16 -8.50 5.78 7.21
C GLN A 16 -7.08 6.31 7.39
N PRO A 17 -6.37 5.93 8.46
CA PRO A 17 -5.00 6.38 8.65
C PRO A 17 -4.18 6.04 7.40
N ASP A 18 -3.28 6.94 7.02
CA ASP A 18 -2.31 6.75 5.93
C ASP A 18 -1.44 5.47 6.11
N THR A 19 -1.53 4.79 7.26
CA THR A 19 -1.01 3.44 7.48
C THR A 19 -1.55 2.42 6.48
N SER A 20 -2.75 2.62 5.94
CA SER A 20 -3.35 1.71 4.95
C SER A 20 -2.49 1.53 3.70
N ARG A 21 -1.64 2.52 3.36
CA ARG A 21 -0.75 2.49 2.20
C ARG A 21 0.55 1.73 2.47
N VAL A 22 1.11 1.87 3.67
CA VAL A 22 2.28 1.09 4.09
C VAL A 22 1.91 -0.38 4.16
N ASP A 23 0.77 -0.70 4.77
CA ASP A 23 0.27 -2.08 4.87
C ASP A 23 -0.04 -2.65 3.48
N ALA A 24 -0.65 -1.86 2.57
CA ALA A 24 -0.89 -2.29 1.19
C ALA A 24 0.42 -2.53 0.40
N ALA A 25 1.47 -1.74 0.64
CA ALA A 25 2.77 -1.95 0.00
C ALA A 25 3.45 -3.23 0.51
N GLU A 26 3.37 -3.49 1.82
CA GLU A 26 3.89 -4.72 2.42
C GLU A 26 3.14 -5.96 1.91
N GLU A 27 1.80 -5.89 1.81
CA GLU A 27 0.97 -6.96 1.24
C GLU A 27 1.29 -7.19 -0.24
N ALA A 28 1.42 -6.13 -1.04
CA ALA A 28 1.79 -6.21 -2.43
C ALA A 28 3.18 -6.85 -2.61
N ALA A 29 4.16 -6.48 -1.78
CA ALA A 29 5.48 -7.10 -1.80
C ALA A 29 5.40 -8.61 -1.49
N ALA A 30 4.63 -9.00 -0.47
CA ALA A 30 4.41 -10.40 -0.15
C ALA A 30 3.75 -11.17 -1.30
N ALA A 31 2.72 -10.59 -1.92
CA ALA A 31 2.00 -11.19 -3.05
C ALA A 31 2.89 -11.33 -4.29
N THR A 32 3.65 -10.29 -4.65
CA THR A 32 4.60 -10.31 -5.77
C THR A 32 5.66 -11.40 -5.57
N CYS A 33 6.20 -11.55 -4.36
CA CYS A 33 7.18 -12.59 -4.06
C CYS A 33 6.62 -14.02 -4.04
N ALA A 34 5.32 -14.20 -3.83
CA ALA A 34 4.65 -15.50 -3.81
C ALA A 34 4.13 -15.95 -5.18
N CYS A 35 4.15 -15.06 -6.18
CA CYS A 35 3.66 -15.36 -7.51
C CYS A 35 4.48 -16.46 -8.21
N PRO A 36 3.84 -17.36 -8.98
CA PRO A 36 4.53 -18.42 -9.71
C PRO A 36 5.13 -17.94 -11.04
N ASP A 37 4.70 -16.79 -11.55
CA ASP A 37 5.11 -16.26 -12.85
C ASP A 37 5.17 -14.72 -12.86
N ARG A 38 5.88 -14.20 -13.87
CA ARG A 38 6.10 -12.75 -14.06
C ARG A 38 4.80 -11.97 -14.23
N ALA A 39 3.78 -12.54 -14.88
CA ALA A 39 2.52 -11.84 -15.13
C ALA A 39 1.72 -11.65 -13.83
N CYS A 40 1.73 -12.65 -12.94
CA CYS A 40 1.20 -12.54 -11.59
C CYS A 40 1.98 -11.51 -10.76
N ALA A 41 3.30 -11.58 -10.80
CA ALA A 41 4.17 -10.70 -10.02
C ALA A 41 3.98 -9.23 -10.41
N LEU A 42 3.87 -8.95 -11.71
CA LEU A 42 3.59 -7.61 -12.24
C LEU A 42 2.21 -7.10 -11.82
N ARG A 43 1.14 -7.90 -11.96
CA ARG A 43 -0.21 -7.47 -11.54
C ARG A 43 -0.27 -7.09 -10.06
N SER A 44 0.47 -7.80 -9.21
CA SER A 44 0.54 -7.53 -7.77
C SER A 44 1.39 -6.29 -7.47
N ALA A 45 2.39 -6.02 -8.30
CA ALA A 45 3.30 -4.89 -8.14
C ALA A 45 2.77 -3.56 -8.71
N THR A 46 2.00 -3.61 -9.80
CA THR A 46 1.49 -2.44 -10.54
C THR A 46 0.87 -1.36 -9.65
N PRO A 47 0.00 -1.67 -8.67
CA PRO A 47 -0.60 -0.64 -7.82
C PRO A 47 0.42 0.19 -7.02
N VAL A 48 1.54 -0.42 -6.65
CA VAL A 48 2.61 0.23 -5.89
C VAL A 48 3.56 0.97 -6.83
N THR A 49 3.95 0.35 -7.94
CA THR A 49 4.93 0.92 -8.88
C THR A 49 4.37 2.07 -9.73
N GLU A 50 3.09 2.01 -10.12
CA GLU A 50 2.41 3.12 -10.80
C GLU A 50 1.98 4.21 -9.81
N GLY A 51 1.69 3.84 -8.56
CA GLY A 51 1.40 4.77 -7.47
C GLY A 51 2.59 5.63 -7.04
N ARG A 52 3.84 5.21 -7.33
CA ARG A 52 5.07 5.95 -6.96
C ARG A 52 5.12 7.39 -7.48
N GLY A 53 4.53 7.67 -8.63
CA GLY A 53 4.47 9.02 -9.19
C GLY A 53 3.63 10.00 -8.36
N LEU A 54 2.70 9.49 -7.55
CA LEU A 54 1.82 10.27 -6.67
C LEU A 54 2.33 10.31 -5.21
N LEU A 55 3.41 9.60 -4.89
CA LEU A 55 3.85 9.35 -3.50
C LEU A 55 4.92 10.30 -2.98
N MET A 56 5.65 11.00 -3.86
CA MET A 56 6.52 12.09 -3.39
C MET A 56 5.75 13.37 -3.05
N GLU A 57 4.53 13.54 -3.56
CA GLU A 57 3.69 14.72 -3.28
C GLU A 57 2.88 14.58 -1.96
N ASP A 58 2.79 13.38 -1.38
CA ASP A 58 1.95 13.06 -0.20
C ASP A 58 2.75 12.66 1.06
N SER A 59 4.08 12.64 1.00
CA SER A 59 4.95 12.22 2.12
C SER A 59 4.95 13.19 3.32
N GLU A 60 4.27 14.34 3.23
CA GLU A 60 4.17 15.34 4.30
C GLU A 60 3.44 14.81 5.56
N ASN A 61 2.63 13.75 5.45
CA ASN A 61 1.86 13.19 6.58
C ASN A 61 2.39 11.86 7.13
N LEU A 62 3.46 11.30 6.55
CA LEU A 62 4.05 10.04 7.03
C LEU A 62 5.18 10.28 8.01
N SER A 63 5.27 9.47 9.06
CA SER A 63 6.44 9.47 9.95
C SER A 63 7.66 8.84 9.25
N GLU A 64 8.87 9.16 9.70
CA GLU A 64 10.11 8.55 9.16
C GLU A 64 10.05 7.02 9.18
N ASP A 65 9.51 6.41 10.25
CA ASP A 65 9.32 4.97 10.34
C ASP A 65 8.37 4.40 9.27
N GLN A 66 7.32 5.13 8.91
CA GLN A 66 6.36 4.69 7.88
C GLN A 66 6.96 4.79 6.48
N ILE A 67 7.74 5.85 6.23
CA ILE A 67 8.51 6.02 5.01
C ILE A 67 9.51 4.87 4.86
N ALA A 68 10.29 4.57 5.91
CA ALA A 68 11.27 3.49 5.89
C ALA A 68 10.62 2.12 5.63
N ARG A 69 9.48 1.82 6.27
CA ARG A 69 8.72 0.58 6.01
C ARG A 69 8.20 0.51 4.58
N TYR A 70 7.67 1.61 4.05
CA TYR A 70 7.19 1.69 2.68
C TYR A 70 8.34 1.46 1.68
N GLU A 71 9.48 2.13 1.87
CA GLU A 71 10.67 1.96 1.03
C GLU A 71 11.18 0.53 1.04
N ALA A 72 11.28 -0.11 2.22
CA ALA A 72 11.69 -1.50 2.35
C ALA A 72 10.73 -2.47 1.65
N ALA A 73 9.41 -2.19 1.70
CA ALA A 73 8.42 -2.99 0.97
C ALA A 73 8.60 -2.86 -0.54
N VAL A 74 8.87 -1.65 -1.05
CA VAL A 74 9.13 -1.41 -2.47
C VAL A 74 10.43 -2.05 -2.96
N GLU A 75 11.50 -1.97 -2.16
CA GLU A 75 12.77 -2.65 -2.45
C GLU A 75 12.54 -4.15 -2.59
N ARG A 76 11.87 -4.76 -1.60
CA ARG A 76 11.54 -6.19 -1.60
C ARG A 76 10.70 -6.60 -2.81
N LEU A 77 9.72 -5.79 -3.18
CA LEU A 77 8.88 -5.99 -4.36
C LEU A 77 9.74 -5.97 -5.64
N THR A 78 10.66 -5.01 -5.74
CA THR A 78 11.57 -4.86 -6.89
C THR A 78 12.47 -6.07 -7.01
N ASP A 79 13.12 -6.51 -5.92
CA ASP A 79 13.95 -7.71 -5.89
C ASP A 79 13.19 -8.96 -6.35
N CYS A 80 11.94 -9.11 -5.92
CA CYS A 80 11.10 -10.23 -6.32
C CYS A 80 10.71 -10.18 -7.80
N LEU A 81 10.55 -8.99 -8.40
CA LEU A 81 10.35 -8.85 -9.84
C LEU A 81 11.62 -9.20 -10.62
N THR A 82 12.80 -8.79 -10.14
CA THR A 82 14.08 -9.02 -10.84
C THR A 82 14.39 -10.51 -10.98
N ARG A 83 13.94 -11.36 -10.04
CA ARG A 83 14.06 -12.83 -10.15
C ARG A 83 13.40 -13.41 -11.41
N PHE A 84 12.38 -12.73 -11.95
CA PHE A 84 11.72 -13.15 -13.19
C PHE A 84 12.37 -12.58 -14.45
N ASP A 85 13.24 -11.58 -14.33
CA ASP A 85 14.00 -11.03 -15.44
C ASP A 85 15.33 -11.80 -15.65
N GLU A 86 15.80 -12.55 -14.64
CA GLU A 86 16.98 -13.43 -14.70
C GLU A 86 16.67 -14.89 -15.10
N GLY A 87 15.39 -15.26 -15.22
CA GLY A 87 14.90 -16.63 -15.47
C GLY A 87 14.61 -16.99 -16.92
#